data_AF-A0A7S0G569-F1
#
_entry.id   AF-A0A7S0G569-F1
#
_cell.length_a   1.000
_cell.length_b   1.000
_cell.length_c   1.000
_cell.angle_alpha   90.00
_cell.angle_beta   90.00
_cell.angle_gamma   90.00
#
_symmetry.space_group_name_H-M   'P 1'
#
loop_
_entity.id
_entity.type
_entity.pdbx_description
1 polymer ?
#
loop_
_entity_poly.entity_id
_entity_poly.type
_entity_poly.pdbx_seq_one_letter_code
_entity_poly.pdbx_strand_id
1 'polypeptide(L)'
;MAFTSPRLYLGGVGRGRRGARGVSSRRRTGSLQCAVEWKIDPSIRPKPARESDSGLPGADFAEDLPLSDELILAIAQEQVPDQIVNDVLWFLLGYQKQPDGTWNSDMVPSPWKKEYPTPPDFIGTSRDFSPEIDKPVKKAVQKLTRSIPKEHKQLLKTEIKFEGYQLNELTPNRTRRATAANWIAHYRLSRYGAEG
;
A
#
# COMPACT_ATOMS: atom_id res chain seq x y z
N MET A 1 -27.34 -11.12 74.66
CA MET A 1 -26.69 -12.41 74.96
C MET A 1 -25.25 -12.30 74.50
N ALA A 2 -24.32 -12.39 75.45
CA ALA A 2 -22.88 -12.38 75.22
C ALA A 2 -22.40 -13.75 74.69
N PHE A 3 -21.18 -13.77 74.14
CA PHE A 3 -20.08 -14.67 74.50
C PHE A 3 -19.15 -15.04 73.32
N THR A 4 -17.90 -14.58 73.47
CA THR A 4 -16.63 -15.31 73.28
C THR A 4 -16.11 -15.69 71.88
N SER A 5 -14.96 -15.07 71.56
CA SER A 5 -13.84 -15.70 70.85
C SER A 5 -13.39 -17.00 71.54
N PRO A 6 -12.63 -17.88 70.85
CA PRO A 6 -11.20 -17.86 71.12
C PRO A 6 -10.28 -18.11 69.91
N ARG A 7 -9.03 -17.68 70.12
CA ARG A 7 -7.82 -17.76 69.31
C ARG A 7 -6.97 -18.92 69.83
N LEU A 8 -6.46 -19.80 68.96
CA LEU A 8 -5.26 -20.66 69.15
C LEU A 8 -4.94 -21.29 67.77
N TYR A 9 -3.74 -21.75 67.40
CA TYR A 9 -2.32 -21.36 67.48
C TYR A 9 -1.56 -22.48 66.71
N LEU A 10 -0.36 -22.20 66.17
CA LEU A 10 0.65 -23.17 65.67
C LEU A 10 0.28 -23.85 64.33
N GLY A 11 1.17 -24.05 63.36
CA GLY A 11 2.62 -23.88 63.21
C GLY A 11 3.02 -24.62 61.93
N GLY A 12 4.09 -24.21 61.24
CA GLY A 12 4.55 -24.94 60.06
C GLY A 12 5.57 -24.20 59.21
N VAL A 13 6.84 -24.39 59.53
CA VAL A 13 8.00 -23.90 58.77
C VAL A 13 8.26 -24.84 57.59
N GLY A 14 8.51 -24.30 56.40
CA GLY A 14 8.92 -25.09 55.24
C GLY A 14 9.63 -24.26 54.16
N ARG A 15 10.96 -24.24 54.22
CA ARG A 15 11.84 -23.68 53.18
C ARG A 15 11.70 -24.45 51.86
N GLY A 16 11.66 -23.73 50.74
CA GLY A 16 11.79 -24.32 49.41
C GLY A 16 12.18 -23.29 48.35
N ARG A 17 13.48 -23.01 48.24
CA ARG A 17 14.06 -22.32 47.07
C ARG A 17 13.83 -23.19 45.83
N ARG A 18 13.35 -22.59 44.74
CA ARG A 18 13.86 -22.87 43.38
C ARG A 18 13.34 -21.81 42.41
N GLY A 19 14.28 -21.11 41.80
CA GLY A 19 14.00 -20.06 40.83
C GLY A 19 13.39 -20.63 39.56
N ALA A 20 12.31 -20.02 39.11
CA ALA A 20 11.94 -20.02 37.71
C ALA A 20 12.32 -18.64 37.19
N ARG A 21 13.48 -18.56 36.55
CA ARG A 21 13.81 -17.46 35.63
C ARG A 21 12.68 -17.41 34.63
N GLY A 22 11.92 -16.32 34.63
CA GLY A 22 10.94 -16.01 33.61
C GLY A 22 11.64 -16.11 32.26
N VAL A 23 11.35 -17.17 31.51
CA VAL A 23 11.51 -17.16 30.08
C VAL A 23 10.47 -16.16 29.60
N SER A 24 10.87 -14.90 29.60
CA SER A 24 10.22 -13.86 28.82
C SER A 24 10.32 -14.38 27.40
N SER A 25 9.26 -15.05 26.95
CA SER A 25 9.06 -15.33 25.54
C SER A 25 9.01 -13.95 24.90
N ARG A 26 10.17 -13.52 24.40
CA ARG A 26 10.24 -12.56 23.31
C ARG A 26 9.45 -13.22 22.19
N ARG A 27 8.14 -12.95 22.19
CA ARG A 27 7.36 -12.92 20.97
C ARG A 27 8.11 -11.94 20.09
N ARG A 28 9.02 -12.46 19.27
CA ARG A 28 9.35 -11.85 18.00
C ARG A 28 8.08 -11.99 17.17
N THR A 29 7.06 -11.20 17.50
CA THR A 29 6.21 -10.63 16.48
C THR A 29 7.16 -9.74 15.70
N GLY A 30 7.82 -10.34 14.71
CA GLY A 30 8.32 -9.61 13.57
C GLY A 30 7.10 -9.03 12.87
N SER A 31 6.52 -7.99 13.47
CA SER A 31 5.85 -6.97 12.69
C SER A 31 6.97 -6.48 11.80
N LEU A 32 6.96 -6.92 10.53
CA LEU A 32 7.63 -6.20 9.47
C LEU A 32 7.14 -4.77 9.64
N GLN A 33 7.97 -3.93 10.27
CA GLN A 33 7.74 -2.50 10.26
C GLN A 33 7.72 -2.17 8.77
N CYS A 34 6.56 -1.77 8.26
CA CYS A 34 6.49 -1.07 6.99
C CYS A 34 7.40 0.15 7.14
N ALA A 35 8.68 0.01 6.79
CA ALA A 35 9.68 1.07 6.97
C ALA A 35 9.43 2.23 5.99
N VAL A 36 8.55 2.02 5.01
CA VAL A 36 8.19 3.01 4.00
C VAL A 36 6.88 3.68 4.42
N GLU A 37 7.00 4.79 5.13
CA GLU A 37 5.88 5.66 5.46
C GLU A 37 5.62 6.60 4.28
N TRP A 38 4.65 6.26 3.42
CA TRP A 38 4.16 7.18 2.41
C TRP A 38 3.23 8.20 3.08
N LYS A 39 3.73 9.43 3.27
CA LYS A 39 2.93 10.58 3.70
C LYS A 39 2.80 11.53 2.53
N ILE A 40 1.57 11.68 2.04
CA ILE A 40 1.23 12.75 1.12
C ILE A 40 1.23 14.04 1.94
N ASP A 41 2.09 14.99 1.60
CA ASP A 41 1.97 16.32 2.19
C ASP A 41 0.61 16.90 1.75
N PRO A 42 -0.28 17.26 2.68
CA PRO A 42 -1.62 17.74 2.36
C PRO A 42 -1.62 19.08 1.61
N SER A 43 -0.46 19.71 1.43
CA SER A 43 -0.26 20.93 0.64
C SER A 43 0.02 20.62 -0.83
N ILE A 44 0.48 19.41 -1.17
CA ILE A 44 0.72 19.00 -2.55
C ILE A 44 -0.63 18.90 -3.26
N ARG A 45 -0.82 19.73 -4.27
CA ARG A 45 -2.03 19.76 -5.11
C ARG A 45 -1.69 19.21 -6.50
N PRO A 46 -2.46 18.26 -7.03
CA PRO A 46 -2.32 17.89 -8.42
C PRO A 46 -2.73 19.07 -9.31
N LYS A 47 -1.88 19.38 -10.29
CA LYS A 47 -2.15 20.26 -11.41
C LYS A 47 -2.87 19.45 -12.50
N PRO A 48 -3.79 20.09 -13.25
CA PRO A 48 -4.41 19.43 -14.38
C PRO A 48 -3.30 19.02 -15.35
N ALA A 49 -3.31 17.76 -15.78
CA ALA A 49 -2.40 17.29 -16.81
C ALA A 49 -2.54 18.24 -18.00
N ARG A 50 -1.46 18.97 -18.33
CA ARG A 50 -1.43 19.91 -19.45
C ARG A 50 -1.92 19.15 -20.68
N GLU A 51 -3.01 19.60 -21.30
CA GLU A 51 -3.73 18.88 -22.38
C GLU A 51 -2.87 18.49 -23.61
N SER A 52 -1.59 18.87 -23.63
CA SER A 52 -0.64 18.71 -24.73
C SER A 52 0.47 17.66 -24.54
N ASP A 53 0.65 17.03 -23.37
CA ASP A 53 1.62 15.93 -23.21
C ASP A 53 0.91 14.56 -23.28
N SER A 54 0.68 14.12 -24.51
CA SER A 54 -0.14 12.96 -24.92
C SER A 54 0.38 11.58 -24.49
N GLY A 55 1.26 11.49 -23.49
CA GLY A 55 1.89 10.24 -23.03
C GLY A 55 1.83 9.98 -21.53
N LEU A 56 1.31 10.92 -20.73
CA LEU A 56 1.36 10.81 -19.27
C LEU A 56 0.14 10.04 -18.72
N PRO A 57 0.35 9.02 -17.86
CA PRO A 57 -0.75 8.17 -17.42
C PRO A 57 -1.58 8.74 -16.25
N GLY A 58 -1.22 9.91 -15.69
CA GLY A 58 -1.84 10.47 -14.47
C GLY A 58 -1.77 12.00 -14.36
N ALA A 59 -2.15 12.54 -13.19
CA ALA A 59 -2.18 13.97 -12.90
C ALA A 59 -0.77 14.58 -12.80
N ASP A 60 -0.66 15.90 -12.91
CA ASP A 60 0.61 16.60 -12.76
C ASP A 60 0.86 17.09 -11.34
N PHE A 61 2.10 17.16 -10.86
CA PHE A 61 2.42 17.70 -9.54
C PHE A 61 3.52 18.74 -9.66
N ALA A 62 3.40 19.81 -8.88
CA ALA A 62 4.36 20.90 -8.89
C ALA A 62 5.69 20.55 -8.23
N GLU A 63 5.69 19.52 -7.38
CA GLU A 63 6.80 19.16 -6.49
C GLU A 63 7.25 17.73 -6.78
N ASP A 64 8.54 17.46 -6.51
CA ASP A 64 9.10 16.13 -6.53
C ASP A 64 8.40 15.24 -5.49
N LEU A 65 7.70 14.22 -5.97
CA LEU A 65 7.07 13.23 -5.12
C LEU A 65 8.13 12.25 -4.63
N PRO A 66 8.05 11.74 -3.38
CA PRO A 66 9.03 10.79 -2.83
C PRO A 66 8.85 9.37 -3.39
N LEU A 67 8.80 9.23 -4.72
CA LEU A 67 8.68 7.96 -5.44
C LEU A 67 10.04 7.26 -5.54
N SER A 68 10.60 6.87 -4.40
CA SER A 68 11.86 6.15 -4.35
C SER A 68 11.74 4.73 -4.92
N ASP A 69 12.86 4.18 -5.40
CA ASP A 69 12.94 2.77 -5.80
C ASP A 69 12.52 1.83 -4.67
N GLU A 70 12.86 2.20 -3.43
CA GLU A 70 12.50 1.46 -2.22
C GLU A 70 10.98 1.37 -2.04
N LEU A 71 10.23 2.45 -2.29
CA LEU A 71 8.78 2.42 -2.23
C LEU A 71 8.20 1.49 -3.30
N ILE A 72 8.66 1.63 -4.54
CA ILE A 72 8.18 0.83 -5.67
C ILE A 72 8.45 -0.66 -5.40
N LEU A 73 9.65 -0.98 -4.90
CA LEU A 73 10.04 -2.33 -4.50
C LEU A 73 9.22 -2.84 -3.32
N ALA A 74 8.96 -2.00 -2.31
CA ALA A 74 8.15 -2.36 -1.15
C ALA A 74 6.69 -2.66 -1.53
N ILE A 75 6.13 -1.93 -2.50
CA ILE A 75 4.79 -2.22 -3.06
C ILE A 75 4.77 -3.60 -3.71
N ALA A 76 5.78 -3.89 -4.55
CA ALA A 76 5.92 -5.18 -5.21
C ALA A 76 6.14 -6.33 -4.21
N GLN A 77 6.92 -6.12 -3.16
CA GLN A 77 7.22 -7.14 -2.14
C GLN A 77 6.13 -7.31 -1.07
N GLU A 78 4.94 -6.74 -1.28
CA GLU A 78 3.81 -6.81 -0.31
C GLU A 78 4.13 -6.16 1.06
N GLN A 79 5.16 -5.31 1.13
CA GLN A 79 5.56 -4.62 2.36
C GLN A 79 4.72 -3.38 2.67
N VAL A 80 3.91 -2.92 1.70
CA VAL A 80 3.00 -1.77 1.83
C VAL A 80 1.55 -2.28 1.91
N PRO A 81 0.70 -1.78 2.83
CA PRO A 81 -0.71 -2.19 2.91
C PRO A 81 -1.49 -1.91 1.62
N ASP A 82 -2.46 -2.78 1.28
CA ASP A 82 -3.26 -2.69 0.03
C ASP A 82 -3.91 -1.29 -0.13
N GLN A 83 -4.43 -0.75 0.96
CA GLN A 83 -5.06 0.58 0.99
C GLN A 83 -4.07 1.71 0.65
N ILE A 84 -2.86 1.65 1.18
CA ILE A 84 -1.84 2.68 0.92
C ILE A 84 -1.42 2.67 -0.54
N VAL A 85 -1.29 1.48 -1.14
CA VAL A 85 -1.00 1.37 -2.59
C VAL A 85 -2.11 2.01 -3.42
N ASN A 86 -3.38 1.77 -3.06
CA ASN A 86 -4.50 2.42 -3.71
C ASN A 86 -4.48 3.95 -3.51
N ASP A 87 -4.22 4.43 -2.30
CA ASP A 87 -4.14 5.87 -2.01
C ASP A 87 -3.04 6.55 -2.85
N VAL A 88 -1.88 5.90 -3.01
CA VAL A 88 -0.80 6.37 -3.89
C VAL A 88 -1.28 6.42 -5.34
N LEU A 89 -1.90 5.37 -5.86
CA LEU A 89 -2.42 5.34 -7.23
C LEU A 89 -3.50 6.39 -7.46
N TRP A 90 -4.44 6.55 -6.52
CA TRP A 90 -5.51 7.54 -6.59
C TRP A 90 -4.93 8.95 -6.63
N PHE A 91 -3.98 9.22 -5.75
CA PHE A 91 -3.26 10.48 -5.73
C PHE A 91 -2.57 10.72 -7.07
N LEU A 92 -1.74 9.79 -7.56
CA LEU A 92 -1.01 9.92 -8.84
C LEU A 92 -1.93 10.05 -10.06
N LEU A 93 -3.13 9.45 -10.02
CA LEU A 93 -4.14 9.62 -11.06
C LEU A 93 -4.86 10.98 -10.99
N GLY A 94 -4.79 11.68 -9.87
CA GLY A 94 -5.40 12.99 -9.64
C GLY A 94 -6.70 12.96 -8.84
N TYR A 95 -7.09 11.82 -8.29
CA TYR A 95 -8.25 11.74 -7.41
C TYR A 95 -7.92 12.41 -6.07
N GLN A 96 -8.79 13.32 -5.65
CA GLN A 96 -8.65 14.00 -4.37
C GLN A 96 -9.84 13.68 -3.49
N LYS A 97 -9.57 13.23 -2.27
CA LYS A 97 -10.60 13.07 -1.26
C LYS A 97 -10.85 14.41 -0.59
N GLN A 98 -12.07 14.91 -0.70
CA GLN A 98 -12.48 16.13 -0.02
C GLN A 98 -12.78 15.85 1.48
N PRO A 99 -12.72 16.87 2.35
CA PRO A 99 -13.01 16.72 3.78
C PRO A 99 -14.42 16.21 4.09
N ASP A 100 -15.38 16.47 3.19
CA ASP A 100 -16.76 16.00 3.26
C ASP A 100 -16.92 14.50 2.90
N GLY A 101 -15.84 13.83 2.47
CA GLY A 101 -15.83 12.45 2.02
C GLY A 101 -16.12 12.27 0.53
N THR A 102 -16.39 13.34 -0.22
CA THR A 102 -16.63 13.31 -1.66
C THR A 102 -15.30 13.17 -2.42
N TRP A 103 -15.31 12.43 -3.53
CA TRP A 103 -14.15 12.33 -4.42
C TRP A 103 -14.21 13.39 -5.52
N ASN A 104 -13.15 14.18 -5.64
CA ASN A 104 -12.94 15.10 -6.75
C ASN A 104 -12.07 14.40 -7.82
N SER A 105 -12.57 14.38 -9.06
CA SER A 105 -11.90 13.81 -10.23
C SER A 105 -11.62 14.86 -11.33
N ASP A 106 -11.64 16.15 -11.01
CA ASP A 106 -11.37 17.22 -11.97
C ASP A 106 -9.94 17.22 -12.50
N MET A 107 -8.99 16.72 -11.71
CA MET A 107 -7.58 16.59 -12.11
C MET A 107 -7.26 15.23 -12.78
N VAL A 108 -8.25 14.33 -12.85
CA VAL A 108 -8.08 13.01 -13.44
C VAL A 108 -8.17 13.13 -14.97
N PRO A 109 -7.26 12.49 -15.72
CA PRO A 109 -7.32 12.52 -17.19
C PRO A 109 -8.70 12.11 -17.72
N SER A 110 -9.20 12.82 -18.73
CA SER A 110 -10.47 12.55 -19.42
C SER A 110 -10.80 11.06 -19.67
N PRO A 111 -9.88 10.21 -20.18
CA PRO A 111 -10.19 8.80 -20.42
C PRO A 111 -10.43 8.01 -19.13
N TRP A 112 -9.86 8.42 -18.00
CA TRP A 112 -10.08 7.81 -16.68
C TRP A 112 -11.35 8.37 -16.03
N LYS A 113 -11.53 9.69 -16.01
CA LYS A 113 -12.70 10.37 -15.41
C LYS A 113 -14.03 9.86 -15.99
N LYS A 114 -14.10 9.63 -17.31
CA LYS A 114 -15.31 9.14 -17.98
C LYS A 114 -15.73 7.73 -17.56
N GLU A 115 -14.76 6.86 -17.28
CA GLU A 115 -15.03 5.46 -16.94
C GLU A 115 -15.09 5.22 -15.42
N TYR A 116 -14.35 6.03 -14.66
CA TYR A 116 -14.21 5.95 -13.21
C TYR A 116 -14.37 7.34 -12.59
N PRO A 117 -15.61 7.83 -12.38
CA PRO A 117 -15.84 9.11 -11.70
C PRO A 117 -15.40 9.05 -10.24
N THR A 118 -15.50 7.88 -9.61
CA THR A 118 -14.97 7.55 -8.29
C THR A 118 -13.74 6.65 -8.42
N PRO A 119 -12.75 6.77 -7.52
CA PRO A 119 -11.53 5.97 -7.59
C PRO A 119 -11.84 4.48 -7.40
N PRO A 120 -11.41 3.60 -8.33
CA PRO A 120 -11.59 2.16 -8.20
C PRO A 120 -10.49 1.56 -7.30
N ASP A 121 -10.77 0.38 -6.73
CA ASP A 121 -9.74 -0.44 -6.09
C ASP A 121 -8.90 -1.16 -7.16
N PHE A 122 -7.57 -1.09 -7.05
CA PHE A 122 -6.63 -1.73 -7.98
C PHE A 122 -6.04 -3.03 -7.43
N ILE A 123 -5.93 -3.16 -6.10
CA ILE A 123 -5.24 -4.29 -5.47
C ILE A 123 -6.25 -5.36 -5.03
N GLY A 124 -7.45 -4.96 -4.61
CA GLY A 124 -8.47 -5.82 -4.02
C GLY A 124 -8.30 -5.89 -2.50
N THR A 125 -8.49 -4.75 -1.82
CA THR A 125 -8.36 -4.60 -0.36
C THR A 125 -9.26 -5.58 0.39
N SER A 126 -10.44 -5.89 -0.15
CA SER A 126 -11.38 -6.85 0.45
C SER A 126 -10.89 -8.30 0.40
N ARG A 127 -9.87 -8.62 -0.41
CA ARG A 127 -9.37 -9.99 -0.68
C ARG A 127 -10.45 -11.00 -1.10
N ASP A 128 -11.59 -10.49 -1.54
CA ASP A 128 -12.72 -11.24 -2.03
C ASP A 128 -12.60 -11.36 -3.56
N PHE A 129 -12.45 -12.60 -4.04
CA PHE A 129 -12.27 -12.90 -5.47
C PHE A 129 -13.58 -13.31 -6.14
N SER A 130 -14.73 -13.05 -5.50
CA SER A 130 -16.04 -13.28 -6.11
C SER A 130 -16.17 -12.43 -7.38
N PRO A 131 -16.78 -12.96 -8.45
CA PRO A 131 -16.82 -12.31 -9.75
C PRO A 131 -17.45 -10.91 -9.72
N GLU A 132 -18.34 -10.64 -8.77
CA GLU A 132 -18.99 -9.33 -8.60
C GLU A 132 -18.02 -8.26 -8.08
N ILE A 133 -17.17 -8.60 -7.11
CA ILE A 133 -16.19 -7.70 -6.49
C ILE A 133 -14.90 -7.63 -7.31
N ASP A 134 -14.50 -8.75 -7.91
CA ASP A 134 -13.22 -8.87 -8.61
C ASP A 134 -13.23 -8.28 -10.03
N LYS A 135 -14.37 -8.33 -10.72
CA LYS A 135 -14.54 -7.80 -12.07
C LYS A 135 -14.22 -6.30 -12.21
N PRO A 136 -14.69 -5.39 -11.33
CA PRO A 136 -14.30 -3.98 -11.41
C PRO A 136 -12.80 -3.78 -11.16
N VAL A 137 -12.21 -4.49 -10.18
CA VAL A 137 -10.76 -4.42 -9.88
C VAL A 137 -9.94 -4.85 -11.10
N LYS A 138 -10.29 -5.98 -11.72
CA LYS A 138 -9.62 -6.47 -12.94
C LYS A 138 -9.69 -5.46 -14.08
N LYS A 139 -10.84 -4.82 -14.30
CA LYS A 139 -10.98 -3.80 -15.36
C LYS A 139 -10.11 -2.59 -15.11
N ALA A 140 -10.07 -2.10 -13.87
CA ALA A 140 -9.22 -0.97 -13.48
C ALA A 140 -7.73 -1.29 -13.70
N VAL A 141 -7.27 -2.48 -13.27
CA VAL A 141 -5.89 -2.95 -13.48
C VAL A 141 -5.58 -3.14 -14.97
N GLN A 142 -6.50 -3.69 -15.76
CA GLN A 142 -6.31 -3.82 -17.21
C GLN A 142 -6.14 -2.45 -17.88
N LYS A 143 -6.92 -1.44 -17.49
CA LYS A 143 -6.79 -0.07 -17.98
C LYS A 143 -5.45 0.55 -17.56
N LEU A 144 -5.00 0.29 -16.34
CA LEU A 144 -3.68 0.68 -15.83
C LEU A 144 -2.57 0.10 -16.72
N THR A 145 -2.59 -1.21 -16.99
CA THR A 145 -1.62 -1.90 -17.86
C THR A 145 -1.64 -1.38 -19.30
N ARG A 146 -2.82 -1.02 -19.82
CA ARG A 146 -2.96 -0.45 -21.16
C ARG A 146 -2.41 0.97 -21.27
N SER A 147 -2.31 1.67 -20.14
CA SER A 147 -1.73 3.01 -20.07
C SER A 147 -0.19 2.99 -20.10
N ILE A 148 0.44 1.82 -19.93
CA ILE A 148 1.90 1.66 -19.97
C ILE A 148 2.33 1.24 -21.39
N PRO A 149 3.22 2.00 -22.08
CA PRO A 149 3.77 1.62 -23.38
C PRO A 149 4.60 0.34 -23.25
N LYS A 150 4.72 -0.43 -24.34
CA LYS A 150 5.38 -1.75 -24.31
C LYS A 150 6.83 -1.68 -23.82
N GLU A 151 7.53 -0.62 -24.15
CA GLU A 151 8.93 -0.37 -23.77
C GLU A 151 9.10 -0.24 -22.26
N HIS A 152 8.11 0.33 -21.57
CA HIS A 152 8.15 0.57 -20.13
C HIS A 152 7.55 -0.58 -19.31
N LYS A 153 7.20 -1.70 -19.94
CA LYS A 153 6.62 -2.85 -19.21
C LYS A 153 7.63 -3.63 -18.39
N GLN A 154 8.94 -3.45 -18.64
CA GLN A 154 10.00 -4.15 -17.93
C GLN A 154 10.78 -3.24 -16.95
N LEU A 155 10.27 -2.05 -16.62
CA LEU A 155 10.95 -1.10 -15.74
C LEU A 155 11.26 -1.68 -14.36
N LEU A 156 10.39 -2.54 -13.83
CA LEU A 156 10.68 -3.23 -12.57
C LEU A 156 11.97 -4.05 -12.60
N LYS A 157 12.29 -4.65 -13.76
CA LYS A 157 13.50 -5.46 -13.91
C LYS A 157 14.74 -4.60 -14.20
N THR A 158 14.58 -3.55 -15.02
CA THR A 158 15.70 -2.72 -15.47
C THR A 158 16.09 -1.68 -14.42
N GLU A 159 15.13 -0.93 -13.87
CA GLU A 159 15.36 0.16 -12.92
C GLU A 159 15.42 -0.36 -11.49
N ILE A 160 14.37 -1.09 -11.08
CA ILE A 160 14.15 -1.46 -9.68
C ILE A 160 14.86 -2.78 -9.29
N LYS A 161 15.46 -3.47 -10.28
CA LYS A 161 16.12 -4.78 -10.11
C LYS A 161 15.25 -5.83 -9.40
N PHE A 162 13.94 -5.77 -9.63
CA PHE A 162 12.99 -6.74 -9.10
C PHE A 162 13.05 -8.02 -9.93
N GLU A 163 13.56 -9.11 -9.34
CA GLU A 163 13.74 -10.40 -10.01
C GLU A 163 12.42 -11.08 -10.41
N GLY A 164 11.31 -10.70 -9.75
CA GLY A 164 9.99 -11.30 -9.95
C GLY A 164 9.52 -12.10 -8.74
N TYR A 165 8.31 -12.64 -8.84
CA TYR A 165 7.80 -13.59 -7.85
C TYR A 165 8.21 -15.01 -8.20
N GLN A 166 8.45 -15.83 -7.18
CA GLN A 166 8.59 -17.27 -7.35
C GLN A 166 7.24 -17.87 -7.79
N LEU A 167 7.25 -18.92 -8.61
CA LEU A 167 6.04 -19.50 -9.20
C LEU A 167 5.03 -19.97 -8.13
N ASN A 168 5.53 -20.47 -7.01
CA ASN A 168 4.74 -20.90 -5.85
C ASN A 168 4.09 -19.74 -5.07
N GLU A 169 4.49 -18.50 -5.31
CA GLU A 169 3.97 -17.32 -4.62
C GLU A 169 3.15 -16.40 -5.54
N LEU A 170 2.83 -16.85 -6.76
CA LEU A 170 2.09 -16.04 -7.72
C LEU A 170 0.60 -15.98 -7.34
N THR A 171 0.20 -14.95 -6.61
CA THR A 171 -1.20 -14.68 -6.27
C THR A 171 -1.79 -13.56 -7.14
N PRO A 172 -3.12 -13.49 -7.31
CA PRO A 172 -3.77 -12.38 -8.01
C PRO A 172 -3.43 -11.02 -7.40
N ASN A 173 -3.34 -10.93 -6.06
CA ASN A 173 -2.96 -9.71 -5.36
C ASN A 173 -1.51 -9.29 -5.69
N ARG A 174 -0.54 -10.20 -5.61
CA ARG A 174 0.86 -9.92 -5.97
C ARG A 174 1.02 -9.49 -7.43
N THR A 175 0.29 -10.14 -8.35
CA THR A 175 0.30 -9.77 -9.77
C THR A 175 -0.24 -8.34 -9.99
N ARG A 176 -1.29 -7.95 -9.26
CA ARG A 176 -1.82 -6.58 -9.28
C ARG A 176 -0.84 -5.57 -8.70
N ARG A 177 -0.17 -5.91 -7.60
CA ARG A 177 0.87 -5.07 -6.98
C ARG A 177 2.06 -4.83 -7.89
N ALA A 178 2.57 -5.85 -8.56
CA ALA A 178 3.60 -5.66 -9.57
C ALA A 178 3.11 -4.78 -10.72
N THR A 179 1.85 -4.91 -11.14
CA THR A 179 1.27 -4.03 -12.16
C THR A 179 1.21 -2.58 -11.69
N ALA A 180 0.78 -2.34 -10.45
CA ALA A 180 0.77 -1.02 -9.82
C ALA A 180 2.18 -0.42 -9.69
N ALA A 181 3.13 -1.20 -9.16
CA ALA A 181 4.53 -0.78 -9.02
C ALA A 181 5.15 -0.41 -10.38
N ASN A 182 4.90 -1.21 -11.42
CA ASN A 182 5.37 -0.93 -12.78
C ASN A 182 4.78 0.38 -13.33
N TRP A 183 3.50 0.62 -13.08
CA TRP A 183 2.85 1.87 -13.48
C TRP A 183 3.43 3.07 -12.74
N ILE A 184 3.70 2.96 -11.44
CA ILE A 184 4.33 4.02 -10.64
C ILE A 184 5.75 4.32 -11.15
N ALA A 185 6.53 3.28 -11.47
CA ALA A 185 7.86 3.44 -12.07
C ALA A 185 7.78 4.17 -13.43
N HIS A 186 6.82 3.78 -14.27
CA HIS A 186 6.57 4.45 -15.55
C HIS A 186 6.15 5.92 -15.36
N TYR A 187 5.26 6.19 -14.41
CA TYR A 187 4.82 7.54 -14.06
C TYR A 187 6.03 8.40 -13.65
N ARG A 188 6.90 7.88 -12.77
CA ARG A 188 8.12 8.55 -12.33
C ARG A 188 9.05 8.83 -13.52
N LEU A 189 9.36 7.82 -14.32
CA LEU A 189 10.24 7.94 -15.48
C LEU A 189 9.73 8.99 -16.49
N SER A 190 8.42 9.02 -16.72
CA SER A 190 7.81 9.97 -17.67
C SER A 190 7.83 11.41 -17.16
N ARG A 191 8.07 11.64 -15.87
CA ARG A 191 8.02 12.97 -15.23
C ARG A 191 9.38 13.51 -14.86
N TYR A 192 10.21 12.69 -14.23
CA TYR A 192 11.54 13.10 -13.79
C TYR A 192 12.61 12.82 -14.86
N GLY A 193 12.22 12.19 -15.98
CA GLY A 193 13.17 11.68 -16.96
C GLY A 193 14.00 10.54 -16.35
N ALA A 194 14.71 9.80 -17.21
CA ALA A 194 15.84 9.03 -16.70
C ALA A 194 16.92 10.07 -16.36
N GLU A 195 17.00 10.52 -15.12
CA GLU A 195 18.27 11.07 -14.63
C GLU A 195 19.26 9.89 -14.64
N GLY A 196 20.00 9.79 -15.74
CA GLY A 196 21.15 8.90 -15.90
C GLY A 196 22.40 9.51 -15.30
#